data_AF-A0A254S4S1-F1
#
_entry.id   AF-A0A254S4S1-F1
#
_cell.length_a   1.000
_cell.length_b   1.000
_cell.length_c   1.000
_cell.angle_alpha   90.00
_cell.angle_beta   90.00
_cell.angle_gamma   90.00
#
_symmetry.space_group_name_H-M   'P 1'
#
loop_
_entity.id
_entity.type
_entity.pdbx_description
1 polymer ?
#
loop_
_entity_poly.entity_id
_entity_poly.type
_entity_poly.pdbx_seq_one_letter_code
_entity_poly.pdbx_strand_id
1 'polypeptide(L)'
;MDNNFIFLITFFSPLFIFNFTSLFILAQENFHKFNSIKLLKMVLSPLVILFCIIVPAGIILLTLTNAIPESGKKFYSACGIVYGIATSIYLLQRLKKMLDPIYAAKKIISEIKENEFLSYKKGEIPKGESNFDDLLRLCCGVVERNDEFESACIFDFIFDWFYLHISQVKPHSKCYRDQDEDKFNRFFVSVCEKINQKDNSVIKINYVNAIYKSFLTKIDYCDFDKNLFQLNSLKMLAGVLIERGLSQDNAVAANIFHAIIDPSKNILNKIQASPYEGFYVEKSDGYKGFKETILGSILYLYDTAIKYENIDFISHTFIACRLFNSHHDSCEFISWNGNYLQCYFDISSTYKNIYRLKHYDRKCIQFILHEYRLILDAIKYQDASRTVIKHLFNACMNDLTRIFTDLIENTNILKSNDFDLYYDLFMWNDISDDYQAETYLKYFSFLLEKILAKPKECECNRIACELWGRTEQISKKLNELNKPYAVFWNECCNNLQKKFPNTYDDYQKYINAVNDEIKQFKKMVSEEVFKP
;
A
#
# COMPACT_ATOMS: atom_id res chain seq x y z
N MET A 1 11.80 -53.16 54.43
CA MET A 1 11.33 -52.10 53.52
C MET A 1 10.15 -52.67 52.74
N ASP A 2 8.98 -52.06 52.86
CA ASP A 2 7.74 -52.57 52.25
C ASP A 2 7.81 -52.52 50.71
N ASN A 3 7.41 -53.60 50.03
CA ASN A 3 7.37 -53.71 48.55
C ASN A 3 6.61 -52.55 47.88
N ASN A 4 5.64 -51.94 48.58
CA ASN A 4 4.90 -50.78 48.09
C ASN A 4 5.76 -49.51 47.99
N PHE A 5 6.73 -49.33 48.90
CA PHE A 5 7.64 -48.18 48.89
C PHE A 5 8.60 -48.25 47.70
N ILE A 6 9.13 -49.45 47.44
CA ILE A 6 9.95 -49.74 46.25
C ILE A 6 9.13 -49.52 44.98
N PHE A 7 7.89 -50.02 44.93
CA PHE A 7 7.01 -49.84 43.77
C PHE A 7 6.71 -48.37 43.47
N LEU A 8 6.37 -47.57 44.49
CA LEU A 8 6.08 -46.15 44.34
C LEU A 8 7.31 -45.33 43.93
N ILE A 9 8.50 -45.62 44.48
CA ILE A 9 9.75 -45.00 44.02
C ILE A 9 10.03 -45.36 42.55
N THR A 10 9.86 -46.63 42.19
CA THR A 10 10.07 -47.13 40.83
C THR A 10 9.07 -46.50 39.84
N PHE A 11 7.88 -46.11 40.29
CA PHE A 11 6.87 -45.45 39.46
C PHE A 11 7.08 -43.93 39.36
N PHE A 12 7.34 -43.25 40.49
CA PHE A 12 7.50 -41.80 40.51
C PHE A 12 8.84 -41.34 39.92
N SER A 13 9.92 -42.10 40.09
CA SER A 13 11.25 -41.70 39.58
C SER A 13 11.27 -41.51 38.06
N PRO A 14 10.77 -42.45 37.23
CA PRO A 14 10.65 -42.25 35.77
C PRO A 14 9.74 -41.08 35.40
N LEU A 15 8.63 -40.88 36.14
CA LEU A 15 7.71 -39.76 35.93
C LEU A 15 8.38 -38.40 36.22
N PHE A 16 9.18 -38.32 37.27
CA PHE A 16 9.97 -37.14 37.59
C PHE A 16 11.04 -36.87 36.54
N ILE A 17 11.77 -37.91 36.11
CA ILE A 17 12.78 -37.81 35.06
C ILE A 17 12.12 -37.34 33.77
N PHE A 18 11.02 -37.96 33.36
CA PHE A 18 10.27 -37.58 32.15
C PHE A 18 9.82 -36.13 32.21
N ASN A 19 9.16 -35.70 33.29
CA ASN A 19 8.70 -34.32 33.45
C ASN A 19 9.87 -33.32 33.43
N PHE A 20 10.97 -33.62 34.12
CA PHE A 20 12.15 -32.77 34.16
C PHE A 20 12.81 -32.66 32.78
N THR A 21 12.99 -33.78 32.08
CA THR A 21 13.56 -33.82 30.74
C THR A 21 12.66 -33.11 29.73
N SER A 22 11.34 -33.34 29.75
CA SER A 22 10.40 -32.61 28.90
C SER A 22 10.43 -31.11 29.18
N LEU A 23 10.48 -30.69 30.44
CA LEU A 23 10.63 -29.29 30.82
C LEU A 23 11.92 -28.68 30.30
N PHE A 24 13.04 -29.40 30.41
CA PHE A 24 14.34 -28.94 29.93
C PHE A 24 14.38 -28.81 28.41
N ILE A 25 13.90 -29.83 27.68
CA ILE A 25 13.79 -29.79 26.22
C ILE A 25 12.90 -28.63 25.78
N LEU A 26 11.74 -28.44 26.39
CA LEU A 26 10.81 -27.37 26.04
C LEU A 26 11.35 -25.98 26.43
N ALA A 27 12.11 -25.86 27.53
CA ALA A 27 12.79 -24.62 27.90
C ALA A 27 13.92 -24.30 26.91
N GLN A 28 14.69 -25.31 26.50
CA GLN A 28 15.72 -25.17 25.46
C GLN A 28 15.10 -24.81 24.11
N GLU A 29 13.99 -25.45 23.73
CA GLU A 29 13.23 -25.14 22.53
C GLU A 29 12.69 -23.72 22.58
N ASN A 30 12.14 -23.26 23.71
CA ASN A 30 11.69 -21.88 23.91
C ASN A 30 12.83 -20.87 23.81
N PHE A 31 13.97 -21.17 24.44
CA PHE A 31 15.16 -20.31 24.34
C PHE A 31 15.69 -20.25 22.92
N HIS A 32 15.72 -21.38 22.19
CA HIS A 32 16.06 -21.41 20.78
C HIS A 32 15.02 -20.66 19.93
N LYS A 33 13.74 -20.73 20.31
CA LYS A 33 12.61 -20.09 19.63
C LYS A 33 12.69 -18.56 19.74
N PHE A 34 13.01 -18.01 20.90
CA PHE A 34 12.89 -16.56 21.15
C PHE A 34 14.19 -15.84 21.54
N ASN A 35 15.25 -16.58 21.84
CA ASN A 35 16.56 -16.07 22.26
C ASN A 35 16.48 -15.00 23.38
N SER A 36 15.56 -15.18 24.34
CA SER A 36 15.37 -14.29 25.48
C SER A 36 15.44 -15.06 26.79
N ILE A 37 16.40 -14.68 27.65
CA ILE A 37 16.55 -15.21 29.01
C ILE A 37 15.31 -14.88 29.86
N LYS A 38 14.65 -13.74 29.60
CA LYS A 38 13.46 -13.33 30.34
C LYS A 38 12.22 -14.14 29.93
N LEU A 39 12.05 -14.42 28.63
CA LEU A 39 11.04 -15.37 28.15
C LEU A 39 11.30 -16.80 28.66
N LEU A 40 12.56 -17.22 28.70
CA LEU A 40 12.97 -18.49 29.31
C LEU A 40 12.61 -18.56 30.81
N LYS A 41 12.79 -17.46 31.56
CA LYS A 41 12.35 -17.35 32.97
C LYS A 41 10.84 -17.50 33.14
N MET A 42 10.03 -17.18 32.13
CA MET A 42 8.59 -17.45 32.18
C MET A 42 8.28 -18.95 32.14
N VAL A 43 9.11 -19.75 31.44
CA VAL A 43 9.03 -21.22 31.35
C VAL A 43 9.58 -21.92 32.59
N LEU A 44 10.40 -21.23 33.40
CA LEU A 44 10.90 -21.72 34.70
C LEU A 44 9.85 -21.72 35.82
N SER A 45 8.76 -20.94 35.70
CA SER A 45 7.66 -20.96 36.68
C SER A 45 7.06 -22.37 36.89
N PRO A 46 6.74 -23.14 35.82
CA PRO A 46 6.39 -24.55 35.91
C PRO A 46 7.43 -25.43 36.65
N LEU A 47 8.73 -25.20 36.47
CA LEU A 47 9.79 -25.93 37.18
C LEU A 47 9.75 -25.64 38.68
N VAL A 48 9.55 -24.37 39.08
CA VAL A 48 9.40 -24.00 40.49
C VAL A 48 8.17 -24.65 41.10
N ILE A 49 7.05 -24.71 40.37
CA ILE A 49 5.83 -25.40 40.85
C ILE A 49 6.07 -26.90 40.99
N LEU A 50 6.80 -27.52 40.05
CA LEU A 50 7.18 -28.92 40.14
C LEU A 50 7.98 -29.19 41.42
N PHE A 51 9.05 -28.45 41.68
CA PHE A 51 9.94 -28.70 42.81
C PHE A 51 9.43 -28.20 44.17
N CYS A 52 8.65 -27.12 44.21
CA CYS A 52 8.21 -26.51 45.47
C CYS A 52 6.81 -26.97 45.90
N ILE A 53 5.98 -27.48 44.99
CA ILE A 53 4.59 -27.86 45.29
C ILE A 53 4.35 -29.33 44.98
N ILE A 54 4.70 -29.79 43.77
CA ILE A 54 4.36 -31.14 43.31
C ILE A 54 5.24 -32.21 43.97
N VAL A 55 6.57 -32.03 43.99
CA VAL A 55 7.52 -32.94 44.66
C VAL A 55 7.21 -33.06 46.15
N PRO A 56 7.05 -31.97 46.93
CA PRO A 56 6.81 -32.07 48.37
C PRO A 56 5.44 -32.68 48.70
N ALA A 57 4.39 -32.36 47.94
CA ALA A 57 3.07 -32.99 48.11
C ALA A 57 3.11 -34.49 47.81
N GLY A 58 3.88 -34.92 46.80
CA GLY A 58 4.16 -36.33 46.53
C GLY A 58 4.86 -37.02 47.70
N ILE A 59 5.89 -36.39 48.29
CA ILE A 59 6.61 -36.91 49.48
C ILE A 59 5.67 -37.04 50.69
N ILE A 60 4.79 -36.06 50.92
CA ILE A 60 3.79 -36.10 52.00
C ILE A 60 2.78 -37.24 51.79
N LEU A 61 2.29 -37.42 50.56
CA LEU A 61 1.42 -38.57 50.21
C LEU A 61 2.13 -39.91 50.42
N LEU A 62 3.43 -40.00 50.10
CA LEU A 62 4.28 -41.17 50.31
C LEU A 62 4.56 -41.48 51.79
N THR A 63 4.66 -40.45 52.63
CA THR A 63 4.85 -40.63 54.08
C THR A 63 3.55 -40.99 54.78
N LEU A 64 2.42 -40.40 54.37
CA LEU A 64 1.09 -40.77 54.86
C LEU A 64 0.73 -42.22 54.51
N THR A 65 1.06 -42.70 53.31
CA THR A 65 0.81 -44.10 52.91
C THR A 65 1.51 -45.13 53.78
N ASN A 66 2.66 -44.79 54.37
CA ASN A 66 3.36 -45.65 55.32
C ASN A 66 2.67 -45.74 56.70
N ALA A 67 1.78 -44.80 57.03
CA ALA A 67 1.04 -44.77 58.29
C ALA A 67 -0.34 -45.46 58.22
N ILE A 68 -0.73 -45.96 57.04
CA ILE A 68 -2.08 -46.49 56.77
C ILE A 68 -2.07 -48.03 56.80
N PRO A 69 -3.07 -48.69 57.42
CA PRO A 69 -3.18 -50.15 57.46
C PRO A 69 -3.25 -50.77 56.05
N GLU A 70 -2.83 -52.03 55.91
CA GLU A 70 -2.63 -52.72 54.61
C GLU A 70 -3.84 -52.66 53.65
N SER A 71 -5.06 -52.64 54.19
CA SER A 71 -6.30 -52.53 53.40
C SER A 71 -6.41 -51.22 52.62
N GLY A 72 -5.85 -50.12 53.14
CA GLY A 72 -5.84 -48.81 52.48
C GLY A 72 -4.67 -48.63 51.50
N LYS A 73 -3.56 -49.34 51.68
CA LYS A 73 -2.31 -49.11 50.91
C LYS A 73 -2.53 -49.18 49.39
N LYS A 74 -3.35 -50.11 48.87
CA LYS A 74 -3.65 -50.21 47.42
C LYS A 74 -4.41 -48.99 46.89
N PHE A 75 -5.40 -48.49 47.63
CA PHE A 75 -6.18 -47.32 47.24
C PHE A 75 -5.30 -46.07 47.19
N TYR A 76 -4.47 -45.85 48.22
CA TYR A 76 -3.58 -44.68 48.25
C TYR A 76 -2.43 -44.79 47.24
N SER A 77 -1.91 -45.98 46.93
CA SER A 77 -0.97 -46.17 45.82
C SER A 77 -1.59 -45.80 44.48
N ALA A 78 -2.86 -46.16 44.23
CA ALA A 78 -3.59 -45.74 43.04
C ALA A 78 -3.79 -44.21 43.00
N CYS A 79 -4.13 -43.59 44.14
CA CYS A 79 -4.21 -42.13 44.25
C CYS A 79 -2.86 -41.43 43.95
N GLY A 80 -1.74 -42.00 44.40
CA GLY A 80 -0.40 -41.50 44.08
C GLY A 80 -0.10 -41.57 42.57
N ILE A 81 -0.45 -42.66 41.91
CA ILE A 81 -0.31 -42.82 40.45
C ILE A 81 -1.14 -41.76 39.71
N VAL A 82 -2.42 -41.60 40.08
CA VAL A 82 -3.32 -40.61 39.48
C VAL A 82 -2.78 -39.19 39.69
N TYR A 83 -2.26 -38.89 40.89
CA TYR A 83 -1.62 -37.61 41.19
C TYR A 83 -0.43 -37.33 40.27
N GLY A 84 0.47 -38.31 40.09
CA GLY A 84 1.63 -38.18 39.20
C GLY A 84 1.25 -37.93 37.74
N ILE A 85 0.24 -38.65 37.23
CA ILE A 85 -0.26 -38.44 35.86
C ILE A 85 -0.92 -37.06 35.72
N ALA A 86 -1.80 -36.70 36.64
CA ALA A 86 -2.51 -35.41 36.60
C ALA A 86 -1.56 -34.21 36.67
N THR A 87 -0.54 -34.28 37.51
CA THR A 87 0.48 -33.22 37.62
C THR A 87 1.36 -33.11 36.37
N SER A 88 1.68 -34.23 35.74
CA SER A 88 2.40 -34.25 34.45
C SER A 88 1.59 -33.59 33.33
N ILE A 89 0.30 -33.95 33.22
CA ILE A 89 -0.63 -33.35 32.25
C ILE A 89 -0.78 -31.84 32.53
N TYR A 90 -0.94 -31.45 33.79
CA TYR A 90 -1.04 -30.04 34.18
C TYR A 90 0.22 -29.24 33.79
N LEU A 91 1.41 -29.78 34.03
CA LEU A 91 2.68 -29.15 33.66
C LEU A 91 2.82 -29.02 32.14
N LEU A 92 2.50 -30.07 31.39
CA LEU A 92 2.51 -30.05 29.92
C LEU A 92 1.53 -29.01 29.36
N GLN A 93 0.32 -28.93 29.89
CA GLN A 93 -0.66 -27.91 29.48
C GLN A 93 -0.17 -26.49 29.80
N ARG A 94 0.40 -26.28 30.98
CA ARG A 94 0.94 -24.96 31.38
C ARG A 94 2.14 -24.56 30.55
N LEU A 95 2.99 -25.51 30.17
CA LEU A 95 4.12 -25.29 29.25
C LEU A 95 3.65 -24.98 27.84
N LYS A 96 2.73 -25.78 27.29
CA LYS A 96 2.12 -25.52 25.98
C LYS A 96 1.53 -24.12 25.92
N LYS A 97 0.86 -23.68 26.99
CA LYS A 97 0.33 -22.32 27.12
C LYS A 97 1.43 -21.25 27.18
N MET A 98 2.58 -21.53 27.80
CA MET A 98 3.71 -20.59 27.87
C MET A 98 4.52 -20.53 26.55
N LEU A 99 4.44 -21.58 25.73
CA LEU A 99 5.06 -21.66 24.40
C LEU A 99 4.22 -20.98 23.31
N ASP A 100 2.93 -20.74 23.59
CA ASP A 100 2.05 -19.94 22.74
C ASP A 100 2.56 -18.50 22.68
N PRO A 101 2.98 -18.02 21.50
CA PRO A 101 3.51 -16.67 21.35
C PRO A 101 2.52 -15.56 21.75
N ILE A 102 1.21 -15.80 21.59
CA ILE A 102 0.18 -14.83 21.98
C ILE A 102 0.06 -14.74 23.50
N TYR A 103 0.19 -15.87 24.19
CA TYR A 103 0.21 -15.86 25.64
C TYR A 103 1.48 -15.16 26.17
N ALA A 104 2.64 -15.40 25.55
CA ALA A 104 3.88 -14.71 25.88
C ALA A 104 3.75 -13.19 25.66
N ALA A 105 3.20 -12.76 24.52
CA ALA A 105 2.93 -11.36 24.22
C ALA A 105 2.00 -10.72 25.25
N LYS A 106 0.86 -11.38 25.58
CA LYS A 106 -0.08 -10.92 26.62
C LYS A 106 0.60 -10.67 27.96
N LYS A 107 1.48 -11.59 28.36
CA LYS A 107 2.18 -11.49 29.63
C LYS A 107 3.20 -10.34 29.62
N ILE A 108 4.01 -10.23 28.57
CA ILE A 108 4.95 -9.10 28.42
C ILE A 108 4.20 -7.77 28.47
N ILE A 109 3.11 -7.65 27.69
CA ILE A 109 2.28 -6.44 27.65
C ILE A 109 1.74 -6.07 29.03
N SER A 110 1.28 -7.05 29.82
CA SER A 110 0.76 -6.79 31.18
C SER A 110 1.82 -6.26 32.15
N GLU A 111 3.10 -6.41 31.82
CA GLU A 111 4.23 -5.96 32.64
C GLU A 111 4.79 -4.60 32.15
N ILE A 112 4.28 -4.04 31.04
CA ILE A 112 4.73 -2.77 30.47
C ILE A 112 4.34 -1.60 31.36
N LYS A 113 5.32 -0.73 31.67
CA LYS A 113 5.11 0.49 32.47
C LYS A 113 5.14 1.74 31.59
N GLU A 114 4.48 2.81 32.02
CA GLU A 114 4.42 4.10 31.30
C GLU A 114 5.82 4.65 30.95
N ASN A 115 6.81 4.48 31.84
CA ASN A 115 8.19 4.91 31.59
C ASN A 115 8.89 4.12 30.46
N GLU A 116 8.41 2.93 30.10
CA GLU A 116 8.97 2.17 28.97
C GLU A 116 8.59 2.77 27.62
N PHE A 117 7.56 3.62 27.57
CA PHE A 117 7.19 4.39 26.38
C PHE A 117 8.14 5.57 26.09
N LEU A 118 9.05 5.91 27.01
CA LEU A 118 9.97 7.05 26.89
C LEU A 118 11.41 6.62 26.55
N SER A 119 12.01 7.35 25.59
CA SER A 119 13.40 7.39 25.07
C SER A 119 14.28 6.12 25.08
N TYR A 120 14.89 5.82 23.92
CA TYR A 120 16.12 5.01 23.84
C TYR A 120 17.30 5.90 24.23
N LYS A 121 18.18 5.46 25.14
CA LYS A 121 19.55 5.98 25.15
C LYS A 121 20.29 5.30 24.00
N LYS A 122 20.59 6.09 22.97
CA LYS A 122 21.46 5.84 21.79
C LYS A 122 21.88 4.40 21.47
N GLY A 123 21.61 4.02 20.21
CA GLY A 123 22.63 3.38 19.35
C GLY A 123 22.62 1.87 19.27
N GLU A 124 22.32 1.15 20.34
CA GLU A 124 22.29 -0.31 20.33
C GLU A 124 20.95 -0.79 20.91
N ILE A 125 20.29 -1.76 20.28
CA ILE A 125 19.22 -2.53 20.94
C ILE A 125 19.89 -3.13 22.17
N PRO A 126 19.65 -2.65 23.41
CA PRO A 126 20.30 -3.23 24.56
C PRO A 126 19.90 -4.70 24.59
N LYS A 127 20.87 -5.55 24.87
CA LYS A 127 20.64 -6.98 25.04
C LYS A 127 19.79 -7.20 26.29
N GLY A 128 18.47 -6.98 26.18
CA GLY A 128 17.42 -7.58 27.02
C GLY A 128 17.02 -6.89 28.32
N GLU A 129 16.84 -5.56 28.35
CA GLU A 129 16.41 -4.90 29.60
C GLU A 129 14.93 -4.48 29.62
N SER A 130 14.27 -4.21 28.49
CA SER A 130 12.87 -3.73 28.48
C SER A 130 11.85 -4.75 27.97
N ASN A 131 10.58 -4.55 28.34
CA ASN A 131 9.46 -5.34 27.81
C ASN A 131 9.25 -5.15 26.29
N PHE A 132 9.58 -3.97 25.76
CA PHE A 132 9.52 -3.69 24.31
C PHE A 132 10.53 -4.55 23.53
N ASP A 133 11.74 -4.74 24.06
CA ASP A 133 12.75 -5.58 23.42
C ASP A 133 12.32 -7.05 23.37
N ASP A 134 11.60 -7.52 24.40
CA ASP A 134 11.03 -8.87 24.40
C ASP A 134 9.88 -9.00 23.39
N LEU A 135 9.02 -7.98 23.22
CA LEU A 135 8.04 -7.95 22.12
C LEU A 135 8.73 -7.95 20.75
N LEU A 136 9.81 -7.20 20.59
CA LEU A 136 10.57 -7.15 19.35
C LEU A 136 11.17 -8.52 19.03
N ARG A 137 11.72 -9.21 20.03
CA ARG A 137 12.23 -10.59 19.88
C ARG A 137 11.14 -11.59 19.50
N LEU A 138 9.92 -11.43 20.03
CA LEU A 138 8.79 -12.26 19.59
C LEU A 138 8.53 -12.08 18.09
N CYS A 139 8.42 -10.83 17.63
CA CYS A 139 8.23 -10.49 16.22
C CYS A 139 9.39 -10.96 15.34
N CYS A 140 10.63 -10.68 15.71
CA CYS A 140 11.80 -11.08 14.93
C CYS A 140 11.99 -12.60 14.94
N GLY A 141 11.72 -13.27 16.06
CA GLY A 141 11.85 -14.72 16.19
C GLY A 141 10.90 -15.47 15.26
N VAL A 142 9.66 -14.98 15.07
CA VAL A 142 8.68 -15.65 14.19
C VAL A 142 9.05 -15.48 12.72
N VAL A 143 9.63 -14.33 12.37
CA VAL A 143 10.23 -14.08 11.05
C VAL A 143 11.46 -14.98 10.84
N GLU A 144 12.34 -15.09 11.84
CA GLU A 144 13.55 -15.88 11.74
C GLU A 144 13.28 -17.37 11.51
N ARG A 145 12.23 -17.90 12.16
CA ARG A 145 11.76 -19.28 12.00
C ARG A 145 10.97 -19.54 10.72
N ASN A 146 10.65 -18.49 9.97
CA ASN A 146 9.82 -18.58 8.77
C ASN A 146 8.41 -19.15 9.04
N ASP A 147 7.80 -18.79 10.17
CA ASP A 147 6.48 -19.30 10.59
C ASP A 147 5.34 -18.38 10.14
N GLU A 148 4.67 -18.76 9.06
CA GLU A 148 3.60 -18.00 8.43
C GLU A 148 2.35 -17.88 9.31
N PHE A 149 2.01 -18.92 10.07
CA PHE A 149 0.82 -18.90 10.92
C PHE A 149 1.06 -18.07 12.17
N GLU A 150 2.18 -18.31 12.87
CA GLU A 150 2.51 -17.55 14.08
C GLU A 150 2.75 -16.07 13.77
N SER A 151 3.37 -15.74 12.63
CA SER A 151 3.60 -14.34 12.23
C SER A 151 2.30 -13.56 12.06
N ALA A 152 1.28 -14.13 11.41
CA ALA A 152 -0.03 -13.49 11.26
C ALA A 152 -0.64 -13.15 12.62
N CYS A 153 -0.72 -14.14 13.54
CA CYS A 153 -1.34 -13.94 14.84
C CYS A 153 -0.58 -12.93 15.71
N ILE A 154 0.76 -12.98 15.70
CA ILE A 154 1.60 -12.15 16.56
C ILE A 154 1.63 -10.71 16.10
N PHE A 155 1.79 -10.48 14.80
CA PHE A 155 1.76 -9.12 14.26
C PHE A 155 0.40 -8.48 14.54
N ASP A 156 -0.71 -9.14 14.22
CA ASP A 156 -2.05 -8.64 14.51
C ASP A 156 -2.21 -8.27 15.99
N PHE A 157 -1.88 -9.19 16.89
CA PHE A 157 -2.09 -8.99 18.32
C PHE A 157 -1.23 -7.85 18.90
N ILE A 158 0.06 -7.81 18.56
CA ILE A 158 0.99 -6.80 19.10
C ILE A 158 0.68 -5.43 18.48
N PHE A 159 0.32 -5.37 17.19
CA PHE A 159 0.07 -4.11 16.51
C PHE A 159 -1.27 -3.50 16.89
N ASP A 160 -2.31 -4.32 17.12
CA ASP A 160 -3.57 -3.87 17.72
C ASP A 160 -3.35 -3.28 19.11
N TRP A 161 -2.51 -3.93 19.93
CA TRP A 161 -2.15 -3.36 21.23
C TRP A 161 -1.41 -2.03 21.11
N PHE A 162 -0.44 -1.93 20.18
CA PHE A 162 0.28 -0.68 19.94
C PHE A 162 -0.63 0.45 19.50
N TYR A 163 -1.58 0.18 18.60
CA TYR A 163 -2.55 1.17 18.16
C TYR A 163 -3.35 1.76 19.32
N LEU A 164 -3.82 0.92 20.26
CA LEU A 164 -4.57 1.37 21.44
C LEU A 164 -3.76 2.27 22.39
N HIS A 165 -2.43 2.19 22.34
CA HIS A 165 -1.53 2.92 23.24
C HIS A 165 -0.71 3.99 22.51
N ILE A 166 -1.00 4.27 21.24
CA ILE A 166 -0.20 5.19 20.41
C ILE A 166 -0.20 6.63 20.96
N SER A 167 -1.25 7.03 21.69
CA SER A 167 -1.35 8.33 22.35
C SER A 167 -0.35 8.53 23.50
N GLN A 168 0.18 7.43 24.06
CA GLN A 168 1.21 7.47 25.11
C GLN A 168 2.60 7.82 24.54
N VAL A 169 2.75 7.77 23.20
CA VAL A 169 3.93 8.23 22.47
C VAL A 169 3.83 9.75 22.30
N LYS A 170 4.56 10.53 23.12
CA LYS A 170 4.43 12.00 23.18
C LYS A 170 4.70 12.67 21.81
N PRO A 171 3.70 13.33 21.18
CA PRO A 171 3.84 13.95 19.85
C PRO A 171 4.35 15.40 19.85
N HIS A 172 5.03 15.87 20.91
CA HIS A 172 5.25 17.33 21.11
C HIS A 172 6.71 17.80 21.23
N SER A 173 7.70 16.97 20.93
CA SER A 173 9.10 17.44 20.89
C SER A 173 9.60 17.51 19.45
N LYS A 174 10.53 18.43 19.17
CA LYS A 174 11.36 18.40 17.95
C LYS A 174 11.97 17.01 17.70
N CYS A 175 12.20 16.21 18.76
CA CYS A 175 12.68 14.84 18.68
C CYS A 175 11.68 13.85 18.06
N TYR A 176 10.39 14.17 17.95
CA TYR A 176 9.44 13.34 17.18
C TYR A 176 9.79 13.30 15.69
N ARG A 177 10.53 14.31 15.20
CA ARG A 177 11.07 14.36 13.83
C ARG A 177 12.50 13.86 13.71
N ASP A 178 13.28 13.85 14.80
CA ASP A 178 14.60 13.17 14.85
C ASP A 178 14.40 11.68 15.16
N GLN A 179 14.05 10.95 14.09
CA GLN A 179 13.59 9.55 14.07
C GLN A 179 14.55 8.51 14.69
N ASP A 180 15.83 8.84 14.86
CA ASP A 180 16.88 7.89 15.23
C ASP A 180 16.89 7.51 16.73
N GLU A 181 16.26 8.30 17.60
CA GLU A 181 16.25 8.07 19.06
C GLU A 181 14.89 7.53 19.60
N ASP A 182 13.90 7.31 18.73
CA ASP A 182 12.56 6.85 19.13
C ASP A 182 12.43 5.32 19.22
N LYS A 183 11.85 4.84 20.34
CA LYS A 183 11.64 3.41 20.65
C LYS A 183 10.68 2.73 19.70
N PHE A 184 9.60 3.40 19.34
CA PHE A 184 8.56 2.86 18.46
C PHE A 184 9.07 2.79 17.03
N ASN A 185 9.76 3.83 16.55
CA ASN A 185 10.38 3.81 15.24
C ASN A 185 11.38 2.65 15.11
N ARG A 186 12.32 2.53 16.06
CA ARG A 186 13.32 1.45 16.06
C ARG A 186 12.68 0.06 16.10
N PHE A 187 11.55 -0.10 16.81
CA PHE A 187 10.81 -1.37 16.84
C PHE A 187 10.37 -1.78 15.43
N PHE A 188 9.62 -0.93 14.72
CA PHE A 188 9.11 -1.25 13.38
C PHE A 188 10.24 -1.34 12.33
N VAL A 189 11.29 -0.54 12.45
CA VAL A 189 12.48 -0.64 11.57
C VAL A 189 13.18 -1.99 11.77
N SER A 190 13.39 -2.43 13.02
CA SER A 190 14.07 -3.69 13.32
C SER A 190 13.28 -4.91 12.82
N VAL A 191 11.96 -4.91 12.94
CA VAL A 191 11.11 -5.97 12.36
C VAL A 191 11.23 -5.97 10.83
N CYS A 192 11.17 -4.80 10.20
CA CYS A 192 11.30 -4.64 8.75
C CYS A 192 12.66 -5.13 8.23
N GLU A 193 13.77 -4.80 8.88
CA GLU A 193 15.10 -5.30 8.54
C GLU A 193 15.16 -6.83 8.56
N LYS A 194 14.55 -7.46 9.58
CA LYS A 194 14.48 -8.92 9.69
C LYS A 194 13.61 -9.54 8.61
N ILE A 195 12.48 -8.93 8.29
CA ILE A 195 11.60 -9.39 7.19
C ILE A 195 12.33 -9.29 5.85
N ASN A 196 13.06 -8.20 5.61
CA ASN A 196 13.82 -8.00 4.37
C ASN A 196 14.93 -9.03 4.16
N GLN A 197 15.49 -9.58 5.24
CA GLN A 197 16.47 -10.68 5.17
C GLN A 197 15.85 -12.03 4.78
N LYS A 198 14.51 -12.14 4.74
CA LYS A 198 13.80 -13.39 4.44
C LYS A 198 13.16 -13.35 3.06
N ASP A 199 13.30 -14.47 2.35
CA ASP A 199 12.62 -14.70 1.08
C ASP A 199 11.27 -15.41 1.30
N ASN A 200 10.39 -14.80 2.10
CA ASN A 200 9.02 -15.28 2.30
C ASN A 200 8.02 -14.14 2.10
N SER A 201 7.23 -14.24 1.03
CA SER A 201 6.20 -13.25 0.69
C SER A 201 5.00 -13.28 1.63
N VAL A 202 4.64 -14.44 2.19
CA VAL A 202 3.52 -14.59 3.14
C VAL A 202 3.80 -13.82 4.43
N ILE A 203 5.01 -13.93 4.98
CA ILE A 203 5.39 -13.18 6.19
C ILE A 203 5.39 -11.67 5.93
N LYS A 204 5.86 -11.23 4.76
CA LYS A 204 5.78 -9.83 4.34
C LYS A 204 4.32 -9.37 4.28
N ILE A 205 3.44 -10.16 3.66
CA ILE A 205 2.01 -9.85 3.55
C ILE A 205 1.34 -9.81 4.93
N ASN A 206 1.64 -10.76 5.82
CA ASN A 206 1.13 -10.75 7.20
C ASN A 206 1.50 -9.46 7.94
N TYR A 207 2.74 -9.01 7.81
CA TYR A 207 3.20 -7.76 8.41
C TYR A 207 2.45 -6.53 7.85
N VAL A 208 2.30 -6.47 6.52
CA VAL A 208 1.58 -5.39 5.84
C VAL A 208 0.11 -5.36 6.25
N ASN A 209 -0.55 -6.53 6.28
CA ASN A 209 -1.95 -6.66 6.66
C ASN A 209 -2.18 -6.26 8.12
N ALA A 210 -1.28 -6.65 9.04
CA ALA A 210 -1.37 -6.24 10.43
C ALA A 210 -1.24 -4.72 10.58
N ILE A 211 -0.29 -4.08 9.89
CA ILE A 211 -0.17 -2.61 9.91
C ILE A 211 -1.43 -1.96 9.33
N TYR A 212 -1.90 -2.44 8.19
CA TYR A 212 -3.08 -1.92 7.52
C TYR A 212 -4.32 -1.99 8.44
N LYS A 213 -4.59 -3.17 9.00
CA LYS A 213 -5.73 -3.42 9.87
C LYS A 213 -5.67 -2.64 11.18
N SER A 214 -4.52 -2.64 11.86
CA SER A 214 -4.42 -2.03 13.18
C SER A 214 -4.34 -0.51 13.11
N PHE A 215 -3.61 0.05 12.13
CA PHE A 215 -3.31 1.48 12.06
C PHE A 215 -4.03 2.19 10.92
N LEU A 216 -3.92 1.67 9.70
CA LEU A 216 -4.25 2.44 8.49
C LEU A 216 -5.76 2.52 8.20
N THR A 217 -6.53 1.49 8.54
CA THR A 217 -8.02 1.50 8.36
C THR A 217 -8.74 2.55 9.21
N LYS A 218 -8.07 3.15 10.19
CA LYS A 218 -8.65 4.09 11.16
C LYS A 218 -8.03 5.50 11.08
N ILE A 219 -7.22 5.78 10.06
CA ILE A 219 -6.57 7.10 9.91
C ILE A 219 -7.60 8.15 9.53
N ASP A 220 -7.66 9.22 10.32
CA ASP A 220 -8.24 10.50 9.92
C ASP A 220 -7.12 11.52 9.62
N TYR A 221 -7.43 12.62 8.91
CA TYR A 221 -6.43 13.62 8.53
C TYR A 221 -5.78 14.30 9.76
N CYS A 222 -6.42 14.24 10.92
CA CYS A 222 -5.89 14.70 12.19
C CYS A 222 -4.85 13.75 12.83
N ASP A 223 -4.74 12.51 12.35
CA ASP A 223 -3.94 11.44 12.96
C ASP A 223 -2.74 11.01 12.12
N PHE A 224 -2.44 11.71 11.02
CA PHE A 224 -1.34 11.35 10.12
C PHE A 224 0.01 11.26 10.83
N ASP A 225 0.32 12.25 11.68
CA ASP A 225 1.58 12.27 12.42
C ASP A 225 1.70 11.06 13.35
N LYS A 226 0.60 10.62 13.98
CA LYS A 226 0.60 9.48 14.92
C LYS A 226 1.02 8.17 14.27
N ASN A 227 0.78 8.01 12.97
CA ASN A 227 1.03 6.78 12.23
C ASN A 227 2.32 6.82 11.39
N LEU A 228 3.14 7.87 11.57
CA LEU A 228 4.34 8.12 10.77
C LEU A 228 5.35 6.96 10.82
N PHE A 229 5.52 6.31 11.97
CA PHE A 229 6.50 5.23 12.12
C PHE A 229 6.11 3.96 11.35
N GLN A 230 4.83 3.61 11.36
CA GLN A 230 4.30 2.47 10.62
C GLN A 230 4.39 2.71 9.12
N LEU A 231 4.06 3.93 8.67
CA LEU A 231 4.21 4.35 7.28
C LEU A 231 5.69 4.32 6.84
N ASN A 232 6.61 4.82 7.66
CA ASN A 232 8.04 4.77 7.38
C ASN A 232 8.56 3.33 7.27
N SER A 233 8.11 2.44 8.15
CA SER A 233 8.50 1.03 8.09
C SER A 233 8.01 0.34 6.83
N LEU A 234 6.75 0.57 6.43
CA LEU A 234 6.19 0.07 5.18
C LEU A 234 6.95 0.64 3.97
N LYS A 235 7.22 1.95 3.97
CA LYS A 235 8.01 2.64 2.95
C LYS A 235 9.41 2.00 2.79
N MET A 236 10.10 1.72 3.90
CA MET A 236 11.40 1.05 3.88
C MET A 236 11.32 -0.37 3.34
N LEU A 237 10.30 -1.13 3.75
CA LEU A 237 10.06 -2.49 3.25
C LEU A 237 9.88 -2.48 1.74
N ALA A 238 8.95 -1.66 1.24
CA ALA A 238 8.69 -1.54 -0.20
C ALA A 238 9.91 -1.04 -0.98
N GLY A 239 10.69 -0.09 -0.45
CA GLY A 239 11.91 0.40 -1.10
C GLY A 239 12.91 -0.71 -1.39
N VAL A 240 13.18 -1.59 -0.43
CA VAL A 240 14.09 -2.74 -0.61
C VAL A 240 13.54 -3.75 -1.63
N LEU A 241 12.23 -3.99 -1.62
CA LEU A 241 11.56 -4.90 -2.57
C LEU A 241 11.61 -4.35 -4.01
N ILE A 242 11.37 -3.05 -4.18
CA ILE A 242 11.45 -2.35 -5.47
C ILE A 242 12.89 -2.38 -6.01
N GLU A 243 13.90 -2.16 -5.15
CA GLU A 243 15.31 -2.23 -5.53
C GLU A 243 15.70 -3.62 -6.06
N ARG A 244 15.16 -4.70 -5.47
CA ARG A 244 15.43 -6.07 -5.93
C ARG A 244 14.78 -6.41 -7.27
N GLY A 245 13.62 -5.83 -7.56
CA GLY A 245 12.95 -5.97 -8.85
C GLY A 245 12.43 -7.37 -9.19
N LEU A 246 12.27 -8.26 -8.21
CA LEU A 246 11.70 -9.60 -8.41
C LEU A 246 10.16 -9.51 -8.53
N SER A 247 9.55 -10.37 -9.35
CA SER A 247 8.09 -10.33 -9.59
C SER A 247 7.25 -10.47 -8.31
N GLN A 248 7.63 -11.38 -7.41
CA GLN A 248 6.94 -11.55 -6.12
C GLN A 248 7.14 -10.35 -5.18
N ASP A 249 8.35 -9.77 -5.16
CA ASP A 249 8.66 -8.58 -4.37
C ASP A 249 7.88 -7.36 -4.89
N ASN A 250 7.70 -7.22 -6.22
CA ASN A 250 6.88 -6.17 -6.83
C ASN A 250 5.40 -6.29 -6.43
N ALA A 251 4.84 -7.50 -6.35
CA ALA A 251 3.47 -7.70 -5.89
C ALA A 251 3.29 -7.26 -4.43
N VAL A 252 4.24 -7.59 -3.55
CA VAL A 252 4.23 -7.14 -2.16
C VAL A 252 4.42 -5.63 -2.06
N ALA A 253 5.33 -5.05 -2.83
CA ALA A 253 5.55 -3.60 -2.87
C ALA A 253 4.30 -2.84 -3.36
N ALA A 254 3.59 -3.35 -4.37
CA ALA A 254 2.32 -2.79 -4.83
C ALA A 254 1.24 -2.88 -3.75
N ASN A 255 1.15 -4.01 -3.02
CA ASN A 255 0.24 -4.14 -1.87
C ASN A 255 0.57 -3.12 -0.77
N ILE A 256 1.84 -2.84 -0.52
CA ILE A 256 2.27 -1.81 0.43
C ILE A 256 1.87 -0.42 -0.05
N PHE A 257 2.10 -0.12 -1.33
CA PHE A 257 1.67 1.14 -1.94
C PHE A 257 0.17 1.36 -1.72
N HIS A 258 -0.65 0.34 -1.99
CA HIS A 258 -2.10 0.38 -1.76
C HIS A 258 -2.44 0.55 -0.29
N ALA A 259 -1.80 -0.20 0.61
CA ALA A 259 -2.03 -0.05 2.05
C ALA A 259 -1.78 1.39 2.54
N ILE A 260 -0.78 2.08 2.00
CA ILE A 260 -0.46 3.48 2.35
C ILE A 260 -1.46 4.47 1.75
N ILE A 261 -1.78 4.37 0.46
CA ILE A 261 -2.57 5.42 -0.24
C ILE A 261 -4.08 5.23 -0.13
N ASP A 262 -4.56 3.98 -0.05
CA ASP A 262 -5.99 3.65 -0.08
C ASP A 262 -6.81 4.32 1.04
N PRO A 263 -6.32 4.40 2.29
CA PRO A 263 -7.01 5.12 3.36
C PRO A 263 -7.15 6.63 3.10
N SER A 264 -6.33 7.20 2.20
CA SER A 264 -6.35 8.62 1.85
C SER A 264 -7.39 8.98 0.79
N LYS A 265 -8.27 8.04 0.42
CA LYS A 265 -9.37 8.31 -0.48
C LYS A 265 -10.19 9.50 0.04
N ASN A 266 -10.36 10.51 -0.82
CA ASN A 266 -11.12 11.74 -0.54
C ASN A 266 -10.56 12.62 0.60
N ILE A 267 -9.36 12.32 1.12
CA ILE A 267 -8.79 13.06 2.25
C ILE A 267 -8.54 14.54 1.91
N LEU A 268 -8.19 14.83 0.66
CA LEU A 268 -7.89 16.18 0.18
C LEU A 268 -9.09 17.13 0.35
N ASN A 269 -10.32 16.61 0.28
CA ASN A 269 -11.54 17.38 0.52
C ASN A 269 -11.81 17.64 2.01
N LYS A 270 -11.33 16.76 2.90
CA LYS A 270 -11.51 16.89 4.35
C LYS A 270 -10.52 17.89 4.98
N ILE A 271 -9.35 18.04 4.37
CA ILE A 271 -8.32 18.98 4.82
C ILE A 271 -8.80 20.42 4.54
N GLN A 272 -8.74 21.28 5.55
CA GLN A 272 -9.05 22.70 5.40
C GLN A 272 -8.17 23.32 4.31
N ALA A 273 -8.80 23.89 3.28
CA ALA A 273 -8.11 24.61 2.23
C ALA A 273 -8.00 26.09 2.61
N SER A 274 -6.83 26.69 2.37
CA SER A 274 -6.67 28.14 2.43
C SER A 274 -7.58 28.79 1.37
N PRO A 275 -8.09 30.02 1.59
CA PRO A 275 -8.77 30.78 0.56
C PRO A 275 -7.89 30.85 -0.69
N TYR A 276 -8.42 30.42 -1.83
CA TYR A 276 -7.67 30.46 -3.09
C TYR A 276 -7.71 31.88 -3.65
N GLU A 277 -6.69 32.68 -3.37
CA GLU A 277 -6.47 34.00 -3.98
C GLU A 277 -5.35 33.93 -5.04
N GLY A 278 -5.67 33.36 -6.21
CA GLY A 278 -4.76 33.34 -7.37
C GLY A 278 -3.79 32.14 -7.43
N PHE A 279 -2.77 32.23 -8.29
CA PHE A 279 -1.83 31.12 -8.61
C PHE A 279 -0.96 30.62 -7.43
N TYR A 280 -0.98 31.30 -6.28
CA TYR A 280 -0.26 30.90 -5.08
C TYR A 280 -1.21 30.24 -4.09
N VAL A 281 -1.11 28.91 -3.98
CA VAL A 281 -1.79 28.17 -2.91
C VAL A 281 -0.90 28.22 -1.68
N GLU A 282 -1.20 29.06 -0.71
CA GLU A 282 -0.59 28.94 0.62
C GLU A 282 -0.97 27.57 1.20
N LYS A 283 0.04 26.76 1.53
CA LYS A 283 -0.16 25.42 2.10
C LYS A 283 -0.79 25.56 3.47
N SER A 284 -1.99 24.99 3.65
CA SER A 284 -2.52 24.81 5.00
C SER A 284 -1.65 23.81 5.77
N ASP A 285 -1.54 23.98 7.09
CA ASP A 285 -0.79 23.06 7.95
C ASP A 285 -1.30 21.62 7.82
N GLY A 286 -2.61 21.44 7.58
CA GLY A 286 -3.22 20.12 7.34
C GLY A 286 -2.75 19.45 6.04
N TYR A 287 -2.60 20.21 4.95
CA TYR A 287 -2.05 19.67 3.70
C TYR A 287 -0.56 19.30 3.86
N LYS A 288 0.19 20.08 4.63
CA LYS A 288 1.58 19.79 4.95
C LYS A 288 1.74 18.44 5.65
N GLY A 289 0.89 18.14 6.64
CA GLY A 289 0.88 16.84 7.33
C GLY A 289 0.61 15.68 6.36
N PHE A 290 -0.42 15.80 5.51
CA PHE A 290 -0.70 14.80 4.46
C PHE A 290 0.50 14.61 3.51
N LYS A 291 1.11 15.73 3.08
CA LYS A 291 2.26 15.70 2.17
C LYS A 291 3.46 14.99 2.80
N GLU A 292 3.80 15.31 4.03
CA GLU A 292 4.98 14.77 4.72
C GLU A 292 4.84 13.28 5.06
N THR A 293 3.62 12.80 5.32
CA THR A 293 3.36 11.44 5.82
C THR A 293 2.96 10.46 4.71
N ILE A 294 1.91 10.76 3.96
CA ILE A 294 1.36 9.87 2.93
C ILE A 294 2.02 10.13 1.59
N LEU A 295 1.88 11.35 1.06
CA LEU A 295 2.32 11.64 -0.30
C LEU A 295 3.84 11.48 -0.44
N GLY A 296 4.61 11.96 0.53
CA GLY A 296 6.06 11.80 0.57
C GLY A 296 6.51 10.34 0.59
N SER A 297 5.76 9.47 1.27
CA SER A 297 6.04 8.02 1.27
C SER A 297 5.78 7.41 -0.11
N ILE A 298 4.68 7.78 -0.76
CA ILE A 298 4.34 7.31 -2.12
C ILE A 298 5.35 7.82 -3.15
N LEU A 299 5.70 9.10 -3.11
CA LEU A 299 6.69 9.70 -4.01
C LEU A 299 8.06 9.04 -3.86
N TYR A 300 8.47 8.72 -2.62
CA TYR A 300 9.69 7.96 -2.37
C TYR A 300 9.69 6.59 -3.06
N LEU A 301 8.57 5.87 -3.08
CA LEU A 301 8.48 4.58 -3.76
C LEU A 301 8.63 4.72 -5.27
N TYR A 302 8.02 5.75 -5.88
CA TYR A 302 8.24 6.04 -7.30
C TYR A 302 9.67 6.47 -7.58
N ASP A 303 10.27 7.35 -6.78
CA ASP A 303 11.65 7.77 -6.95
C ASP A 303 12.61 6.57 -6.87
N THR A 304 12.32 5.63 -5.98
CA THR A 304 13.05 4.35 -5.89
C THR A 304 12.83 3.52 -7.16
N ALA A 305 11.59 3.36 -7.62
CA ALA A 305 11.28 2.60 -8.83
C ALA A 305 11.88 3.22 -10.10
N ILE A 306 11.91 4.56 -10.20
CA ILE A 306 12.56 5.30 -11.28
C ILE A 306 14.07 5.05 -11.23
N LYS A 307 14.70 5.19 -10.06
CA LYS A 307 16.14 4.99 -9.88
C LYS A 307 16.60 3.60 -10.31
N TYR A 308 15.81 2.56 -10.00
CA TYR A 308 16.10 1.17 -10.35
C TYR A 308 15.38 0.69 -11.62
N GLU A 309 14.78 1.61 -12.38
CA GLU A 309 14.01 1.35 -13.61
C GLU A 309 13.00 0.18 -13.51
N ASN A 310 12.34 0.06 -12.36
CA ASN A 310 11.39 -1.01 -12.04
C ASN A 310 10.00 -0.68 -12.58
N ILE A 311 9.82 -0.94 -13.88
CA ILE A 311 8.59 -0.65 -14.63
C ILE A 311 7.42 -1.51 -14.16
N ASP A 312 7.68 -2.75 -13.74
CA ASP A 312 6.61 -3.65 -13.30
C ASP A 312 5.91 -3.08 -12.04
N PHE A 313 6.63 -2.59 -11.05
CA PHE A 313 6.02 -1.87 -9.91
C PHE A 313 5.20 -0.65 -10.37
N ILE A 314 5.76 0.20 -11.23
CA ILE A 314 5.10 1.42 -11.72
C ILE A 314 3.76 1.07 -12.41
N SER A 315 3.76 0.07 -13.28
CA SER A 315 2.57 -0.31 -14.06
C SER A 315 1.40 -0.86 -13.23
N HIS A 316 1.62 -1.19 -11.95
CA HIS A 316 0.59 -1.70 -11.04
C HIS A 316 0.19 -0.71 -9.93
N THR A 317 0.76 0.50 -9.90
CA THR A 317 0.54 1.47 -8.82
C THR A 317 0.00 2.77 -9.38
N PHE A 318 -1.26 3.09 -9.14
CA PHE A 318 -1.97 4.26 -9.69
C PHE A 318 -2.34 5.25 -8.57
N ILE A 319 -1.85 6.49 -8.65
CA ILE A 319 -2.15 7.55 -7.67
C ILE A 319 -3.49 8.21 -8.01
N ALA A 320 -3.72 8.47 -9.30
CA ALA A 320 -4.80 9.32 -9.76
C ALA A 320 -6.18 8.81 -9.30
N CYS A 321 -6.45 7.51 -9.48
CA CYS A 321 -7.72 6.89 -9.09
C CYS A 321 -7.97 6.89 -7.57
N ARG A 322 -6.97 7.18 -6.74
CA ARG A 322 -7.10 7.19 -5.28
C ARG A 322 -7.30 8.60 -4.75
N LEU A 323 -6.53 9.56 -5.25
CA LEU A 323 -6.55 10.94 -4.75
C LEU A 323 -7.52 11.85 -5.51
N PHE A 324 -7.71 11.65 -6.81
CA PHE A 324 -8.55 12.48 -7.68
C PHE A 324 -9.90 11.82 -7.97
N ASN A 325 -10.58 11.34 -6.93
CA ASN A 325 -11.93 10.79 -7.10
C ASN A 325 -12.98 11.90 -7.24
N SER A 326 -14.00 11.62 -8.05
CA SER A 326 -15.16 12.49 -8.25
C SER A 326 -16.36 12.13 -7.36
N HIS A 327 -16.38 10.92 -6.79
CA HIS A 327 -17.49 10.40 -6.00
C HIS A 327 -17.01 9.81 -4.68
N HIS A 328 -17.84 9.98 -3.65
CA HIS A 328 -17.70 9.28 -2.38
C HIS A 328 -18.28 7.86 -2.46
N ASP A 329 -17.93 6.99 -1.50
CA ASP A 329 -18.52 5.65 -1.39
C ASP A 329 -20.05 5.70 -1.12
N SER A 330 -20.56 6.87 -0.71
CA SER A 330 -21.99 7.18 -0.56
C SER A 330 -22.67 7.66 -1.86
N CYS A 331 -21.96 7.61 -3.00
CA CYS A 331 -22.40 8.17 -4.29
C CYS A 331 -22.60 9.70 -4.31
N GLU A 332 -22.14 10.41 -3.28
CA GLU A 332 -22.17 11.88 -3.24
C GLU A 332 -21.03 12.48 -4.07
N PHE A 333 -21.31 13.60 -4.77
CA PHE A 333 -20.31 14.33 -5.53
C PHE A 333 -19.29 15.01 -4.61
N ILE A 334 -18.01 14.87 -4.97
CA ILE A 334 -16.91 15.53 -4.27
C ILE A 334 -16.59 16.82 -5.00
N SER A 335 -16.56 17.94 -4.27
CA SER A 335 -16.20 19.24 -4.83
C SER A 335 -14.73 19.56 -4.53
N TRP A 336 -13.87 19.60 -5.55
CA TRP A 336 -12.43 19.76 -5.33
C TRP A 336 -12.05 21.15 -4.82
N ASN A 337 -11.13 21.22 -3.86
CA ASN A 337 -10.59 22.46 -3.30
C ASN A 337 -9.12 22.66 -3.72
N GLY A 338 -8.47 23.72 -3.23
CA GLY A 338 -7.07 24.05 -3.58
C GLY A 338 -6.05 22.95 -3.28
N ASN A 339 -6.34 22.01 -2.37
CA ASN A 339 -5.45 20.90 -2.04
C ASN A 339 -5.28 19.92 -3.22
N TYR A 340 -6.30 19.76 -4.07
CA TYR A 340 -6.21 18.91 -5.27
C TYR A 340 -5.21 19.47 -6.28
N LEU A 341 -5.25 20.79 -6.51
CA LEU A 341 -4.30 21.46 -7.39
C LEU A 341 -2.87 21.38 -6.83
N GLN A 342 -2.70 21.59 -5.52
CA GLN A 342 -1.40 21.44 -4.88
C GLN A 342 -0.86 20.00 -4.97
N CYS A 343 -1.73 19.01 -4.76
CA CYS A 343 -1.38 17.59 -4.89
C CYS A 343 -0.95 17.26 -6.31
N TYR A 344 -1.66 17.76 -7.32
CA TYR A 344 -1.28 17.59 -8.73
C TYR A 344 0.14 18.12 -8.99
N PHE A 345 0.46 19.33 -8.51
CA PHE A 345 1.79 19.88 -8.71
C PHE A 345 2.88 19.07 -8.02
N ASP A 346 2.59 18.53 -6.82
CA ASP A 346 3.53 17.69 -6.08
C ASP A 346 3.80 16.34 -6.78
N ILE A 347 2.84 15.77 -7.53
CA ILE A 347 3.01 14.50 -8.26
C ILE A 347 3.50 14.68 -9.71
N SER A 348 3.27 15.85 -10.32
CA SER A 348 3.52 16.10 -11.74
C SER A 348 4.99 15.88 -12.17
N SER A 349 5.95 16.15 -11.28
CA SER A 349 7.38 15.91 -11.53
C SER A 349 7.70 14.42 -11.61
N THR A 350 7.05 13.59 -10.80
CA THR A 350 7.22 12.13 -10.81
C THR A 350 6.71 11.55 -12.12
N TYR A 351 5.54 11.98 -12.60
CA TYR A 351 5.04 11.60 -13.92
C TYR A 351 6.03 11.98 -15.04
N LYS A 352 6.65 13.16 -14.94
CA LYS A 352 7.69 13.62 -15.86
C LYS A 352 8.95 12.75 -15.86
N ASN A 353 9.28 12.14 -14.74
CA ASN A 353 10.43 11.25 -14.67
C ASN A 353 10.08 9.84 -15.20
N ILE A 354 8.89 9.34 -14.87
CA ILE A 354 8.41 8.02 -15.31
C ILE A 354 8.27 7.94 -16.83
N TYR A 355 7.69 8.94 -17.50
CA TYR A 355 7.48 8.87 -18.96
C TYR A 355 8.79 8.78 -19.75
N ARG A 356 9.91 9.27 -19.20
CA ARG A 356 11.23 9.26 -19.84
C ARG A 356 12.01 7.98 -19.59
N LEU A 357 11.55 7.10 -18.70
CA LEU A 357 12.26 5.87 -18.35
C LEU A 357 12.49 4.98 -19.58
N LYS A 358 13.67 4.38 -19.64
CA LYS A 358 14.13 3.46 -20.69
C LYS A 358 13.82 3.94 -22.12
N HIS A 359 14.05 5.23 -22.39
CA HIS A 359 13.74 5.84 -23.68
C HIS A 359 12.28 5.67 -24.09
N TYR A 360 11.36 6.06 -23.20
CA TYR A 360 9.92 6.04 -23.43
C TYR A 360 9.35 4.62 -23.56
N ASP A 361 9.62 3.76 -22.56
CA ASP A 361 9.03 2.43 -22.51
C ASP A 361 7.50 2.48 -22.60
N ARG A 362 6.92 1.59 -23.41
CA ARG A 362 5.49 1.58 -23.71
C ARG A 362 4.63 1.43 -22.45
N LYS A 363 5.02 0.59 -21.48
CA LYS A 363 4.25 0.43 -20.24
C LYS A 363 4.25 1.71 -19.42
N CYS A 364 5.38 2.43 -19.38
CA CYS A 364 5.49 3.73 -18.71
C CYS A 364 4.62 4.80 -19.39
N ILE A 365 4.65 4.89 -20.73
CA ILE A 365 3.77 5.80 -21.48
C ILE A 365 2.30 5.50 -21.16
N GLN A 366 1.89 4.23 -21.28
CA GLN A 366 0.51 3.81 -21.03
C GLN A 366 0.07 4.09 -19.60
N PHE A 367 0.95 3.86 -18.62
CA PHE A 367 0.72 4.23 -17.23
C PHE A 367 0.43 5.73 -17.08
N ILE A 368 1.29 6.59 -17.64
CA ILE A 368 1.13 8.05 -17.53
C ILE A 368 -0.13 8.54 -18.22
N LEU A 369 -0.42 8.05 -19.43
CA LEU A 369 -1.64 8.40 -20.14
C LEU A 369 -2.90 7.97 -19.38
N HIS A 370 -2.85 6.82 -18.69
CA HIS A 370 -3.94 6.35 -17.85
C HIS A 370 -4.14 7.25 -16.61
N GLU A 371 -3.07 7.63 -15.90
CA GLU A 371 -3.15 8.55 -14.76
C GLU A 371 -3.79 9.89 -15.15
N TYR A 372 -3.36 10.48 -16.27
CA TYR A 372 -3.98 11.72 -16.77
C TYR A 372 -5.43 11.53 -17.19
N ARG A 373 -5.79 10.39 -17.79
CA ARG A 373 -7.18 10.06 -18.12
C ARG A 373 -8.06 10.08 -16.87
N LEU A 374 -7.62 9.43 -15.80
CA LEU A 374 -8.36 9.38 -14.54
C LEU A 374 -8.58 10.78 -13.94
N ILE A 375 -7.54 11.63 -13.94
CA ILE A 375 -7.65 13.01 -13.44
C ILE A 375 -8.66 13.81 -14.28
N LEU A 376 -8.52 13.75 -15.60
CA LEU A 376 -9.37 14.47 -16.53
C LEU A 376 -10.83 13.99 -16.49
N ASP A 377 -11.06 12.68 -16.34
CA ASP A 377 -12.38 12.11 -16.16
C ASP A 377 -13.03 12.60 -14.86
N ALA A 378 -12.26 12.70 -13.78
CA ALA A 378 -12.77 13.19 -12.51
C ALA A 378 -13.09 14.69 -12.53
N ILE A 379 -12.33 15.50 -13.28
CA ILE A 379 -12.61 16.93 -13.51
C ILE A 379 -14.01 17.16 -14.11
N LYS A 380 -14.50 16.24 -14.95
CA LYS A 380 -15.82 16.37 -15.61
C LYS A 380 -16.97 16.51 -14.62
N TYR A 381 -16.84 15.90 -13.45
CA TYR A 381 -17.86 15.93 -12.40
C TYR A 381 -17.73 17.13 -11.46
N GLN A 382 -16.81 18.05 -11.75
CA GLN A 382 -16.57 19.23 -10.95
C GLN A 382 -17.27 20.46 -11.55
N ASP A 383 -17.55 21.44 -10.69
CA ASP A 383 -18.00 22.75 -11.16
C ASP A 383 -16.86 23.45 -11.92
N ALA A 384 -16.96 23.45 -13.25
CA ALA A 384 -15.98 24.00 -14.16
C ALA A 384 -15.78 25.52 -14.02
N SER A 385 -16.72 26.23 -13.38
CA SER A 385 -16.57 27.66 -13.11
C SER A 385 -15.53 27.96 -12.04
N ARG A 386 -15.18 26.97 -11.19
CA ARG A 386 -14.23 27.15 -10.09
C ARG A 386 -12.80 27.33 -10.63
N THR A 387 -12.16 28.41 -10.20
CA THR A 387 -10.80 28.78 -10.61
C THR A 387 -9.78 27.65 -10.42
N VAL A 388 -9.88 26.89 -9.33
CA VAL A 388 -9.01 25.72 -9.06
C VAL A 388 -9.12 24.66 -10.15
N ILE A 389 -10.34 24.36 -10.59
CA ILE A 389 -10.62 23.38 -11.65
C ILE A 389 -10.06 23.87 -12.99
N LYS A 390 -10.23 25.16 -13.31
CA LYS A 390 -9.67 25.80 -14.51
C LYS A 390 -8.14 25.68 -14.56
N HIS A 391 -7.45 26.01 -13.46
CA HIS A 391 -5.99 25.91 -13.40
C HIS A 391 -5.49 24.48 -13.48
N LEU A 392 -6.14 23.56 -12.77
CA LEU A 392 -5.77 22.14 -12.79
C LEU A 392 -5.92 21.56 -14.19
N PHE A 393 -7.06 21.85 -14.85
CA PHE A 393 -7.30 21.45 -16.24
C PHE A 393 -6.23 21.98 -17.19
N ASN A 394 -5.94 23.29 -17.13
CA ASN A 394 -4.89 23.90 -17.96
C ASN A 394 -3.51 23.29 -17.70
N ALA A 395 -3.17 22.99 -16.44
CA ALA A 395 -1.90 22.34 -16.10
C ALA A 395 -1.81 20.91 -16.66
N CYS A 396 -2.87 20.12 -16.54
CA CYS A 396 -2.96 18.78 -17.12
C CYS A 396 -2.79 18.82 -18.64
N MET A 397 -3.51 19.71 -19.32
CA MET A 397 -3.45 19.83 -20.78
C MET A 397 -2.06 20.28 -21.26
N ASN A 398 -1.41 21.21 -20.55
CA ASN A 398 -0.04 21.63 -20.86
C ASN A 398 0.96 20.47 -20.71
N ASP A 399 0.89 19.72 -19.62
CA ASP A 399 1.81 18.61 -19.38
C ASP A 399 1.61 17.48 -20.39
N LEU A 400 0.35 17.11 -20.66
CA LEU A 400 0.04 16.16 -21.73
C LEU A 400 0.57 16.66 -23.07
N THR A 401 0.44 17.96 -23.38
CA THR A 401 0.84 18.49 -24.69
C THR A 401 2.33 18.36 -24.88
N ARG A 402 3.08 18.63 -23.80
CA ARG A 402 4.53 18.43 -23.77
C ARG A 402 4.89 16.96 -23.93
N ILE A 403 4.22 16.05 -23.21
CA ILE A 403 4.47 14.61 -23.34
C ILE A 403 4.26 14.13 -24.78
N PHE A 404 3.13 14.47 -25.40
CA PHE A 404 2.88 14.08 -26.79
C PHE A 404 3.85 14.74 -27.77
N THR A 405 4.19 16.01 -27.58
CA THR A 405 5.19 16.69 -28.41
C THR A 405 6.55 16.00 -28.30
N ASP A 406 7.00 15.69 -27.09
CA ASP A 406 8.25 14.97 -26.84
C ASP A 406 8.21 13.58 -27.51
N LEU A 407 7.10 12.84 -27.39
CA LEU A 407 6.94 11.52 -28.00
C LEU A 407 6.92 11.59 -29.53
N ILE A 408 6.26 12.60 -30.11
CA ILE A 408 6.29 12.87 -31.55
C ILE A 408 7.75 13.15 -31.96
N GLU A 409 8.46 14.03 -31.27
CA GLU A 409 9.80 14.45 -31.68
C GLU A 409 10.86 13.36 -31.48
N ASN A 410 10.71 12.49 -30.48
CA ASN A 410 11.76 11.57 -30.05
C ASN A 410 11.46 10.08 -30.27
N THR A 411 10.25 9.70 -30.68
CA THR A 411 9.86 8.29 -30.83
C THR A 411 8.98 8.03 -32.06
N ASN A 412 8.97 6.77 -32.52
CA ASN A 412 8.01 6.24 -33.51
C ASN A 412 6.91 5.38 -32.84
N ILE A 413 6.67 5.55 -31.53
CA ILE A 413 5.90 4.58 -30.72
C ILE A 413 4.41 4.93 -30.66
N LEU A 414 4.04 6.17 -30.95
CA LEU A 414 2.66 6.65 -30.80
C LEU A 414 1.72 6.00 -31.82
N LYS A 415 0.65 5.38 -31.32
CA LYS A 415 -0.50 4.89 -32.09
C LYS A 415 -1.63 5.90 -32.02
N SER A 416 -2.60 5.79 -32.93
CA SER A 416 -3.75 6.69 -32.92
C SER A 416 -4.55 6.65 -31.62
N ASN A 417 -4.75 5.46 -31.04
CA ASN A 417 -5.41 5.30 -29.74
C ASN A 417 -4.70 6.01 -28.59
N ASP A 418 -3.39 6.33 -28.68
CA ASP A 418 -2.73 7.08 -27.62
C ASP A 418 -3.27 8.52 -27.55
N PHE A 419 -3.75 9.05 -28.68
CA PHE A 419 -4.41 10.36 -28.73
C PHE A 419 -5.87 10.33 -28.26
N ASP A 420 -6.45 9.15 -27.96
CA ASP A 420 -7.82 8.98 -27.41
C ASP A 420 -8.08 9.97 -26.28
N LEU A 421 -7.09 10.15 -25.42
CA LEU A 421 -7.20 11.03 -24.27
C LEU A 421 -7.58 12.48 -24.63
N TYR A 422 -7.08 13.01 -25.74
CA TYR A 422 -7.40 14.37 -26.17
C TYR A 422 -8.80 14.44 -26.75
N TYR A 423 -9.10 13.62 -27.77
CA TYR A 423 -10.39 13.76 -28.46
C TYR A 423 -11.58 13.25 -27.65
N ASP A 424 -11.40 12.21 -26.83
CA ASP A 424 -12.48 11.74 -25.95
C ASP A 424 -12.88 12.83 -24.97
N LEU A 425 -11.95 13.66 -24.50
CA LEU A 425 -12.27 14.74 -23.59
C LEU A 425 -13.30 15.74 -24.15
N PHE A 426 -13.27 15.99 -25.46
CA PHE A 426 -14.19 16.90 -26.15
C PHE A 426 -15.50 16.23 -26.61
N MET A 427 -15.45 14.93 -26.91
CA MET A 427 -16.62 14.20 -27.40
C MET A 427 -17.66 13.92 -26.32
N TRP A 428 -17.29 14.00 -25.04
CA TRP A 428 -18.22 13.84 -23.93
C TRP A 428 -19.02 15.14 -23.81
N ASN A 429 -20.34 15.03 -23.71
CA ASN A 429 -21.29 16.12 -24.02
C ASN A 429 -21.25 17.37 -23.11
N ASP A 430 -20.28 17.49 -22.21
CA ASP A 430 -20.15 18.60 -21.28
C ASP A 430 -18.69 19.03 -21.12
N ILE A 431 -18.14 19.80 -22.08
CA ILE A 431 -17.15 20.80 -21.64
C ILE A 431 -17.97 21.92 -21.00
N SER A 432 -17.96 21.92 -19.66
CA SER A 432 -18.93 22.61 -18.83
C SER A 432 -18.73 24.13 -18.75
N ASP A 433 -17.62 24.66 -19.28
CA ASP A 433 -17.29 26.10 -19.29
C ASP A 433 -16.42 26.49 -20.52
N ASP A 434 -16.63 27.70 -21.03
CA ASP A 434 -15.97 28.22 -22.24
C ASP A 434 -14.43 28.26 -22.11
N TYR A 435 -13.89 28.51 -20.91
CA TYR A 435 -12.45 28.56 -20.68
C TYR A 435 -11.78 27.21 -20.93
N GLN A 436 -12.39 26.12 -20.45
CA GLN A 436 -11.83 24.78 -20.62
C GLN A 436 -11.89 24.35 -22.08
N ALA A 437 -12.97 24.72 -22.79
CA ALA A 437 -13.11 24.44 -24.21
C ALA A 437 -12.02 25.15 -25.03
N GLU A 438 -11.83 26.45 -24.81
CA GLU A 438 -10.78 27.22 -25.48
C GLU A 438 -9.39 26.67 -25.16
N THR A 439 -9.13 26.36 -23.88
CA THR A 439 -7.87 25.77 -23.43
C THR A 439 -7.59 24.45 -24.14
N TYR A 440 -8.58 23.56 -24.20
CA TYR A 440 -8.48 22.28 -24.90
C TYR A 440 -8.14 22.48 -26.39
N LEU A 441 -8.93 23.30 -27.09
CA LEU A 441 -8.78 23.53 -28.54
C LEU A 441 -7.43 24.17 -28.87
N LYS A 442 -6.92 25.03 -27.99
CA LYS A 442 -5.59 25.63 -28.13
C LYS A 442 -4.47 24.59 -28.02
N TYR A 443 -4.50 23.70 -27.03
CA TYR A 443 -3.49 22.67 -26.89
C TYR A 443 -3.59 21.59 -27.97
N PHE A 444 -4.82 21.20 -28.33
CA PHE A 444 -5.05 20.23 -29.38
C PHE A 444 -4.61 20.75 -30.75
N SER A 445 -4.87 22.03 -31.08
CA SER A 445 -4.39 22.62 -32.34
C SER A 445 -2.86 22.64 -32.44
N PHE A 446 -2.16 22.94 -31.34
CA PHE A 446 -0.69 22.85 -31.29
C PHE A 446 -0.18 21.44 -31.60
N LEU A 447 -0.81 20.40 -31.03
CA LEU A 447 -0.45 19.01 -31.30
C LEU A 447 -0.73 18.60 -32.75
N LEU A 448 -1.88 19.00 -33.31
CA LEU A 448 -2.20 18.74 -34.71
C LEU A 448 -1.13 19.31 -35.64
N GLU A 449 -0.71 20.56 -35.40
CA GLU A 449 0.32 21.20 -36.21
C GLU A 449 1.65 20.43 -36.17
N LYS A 450 2.05 19.92 -34.99
CA LYS A 450 3.27 19.12 -34.82
C LYS A 450 3.21 17.79 -35.57
N ILE A 451 2.07 17.10 -35.51
CA ILE A 451 1.90 15.78 -36.15
C ILE A 451 1.83 15.92 -37.66
N LEU A 452 1.05 16.88 -38.16
CA LEU A 452 0.89 17.09 -39.60
C LEU A 452 2.17 17.59 -40.28
N ALA A 453 3.10 18.17 -39.52
CA ALA A 453 4.42 18.55 -40.00
C ALA A 453 5.40 17.36 -40.16
N LYS A 454 5.10 16.17 -39.61
CA LYS A 454 6.01 15.03 -39.72
C LYS A 454 6.09 14.49 -41.16
N PRO A 455 7.27 14.02 -41.61
CA PRO A 455 7.40 13.31 -42.88
C PRO A 455 6.49 12.07 -42.94
N LYS A 456 5.95 11.79 -44.14
CA LYS A 456 5.03 10.67 -44.36
C LYS A 456 5.74 9.32 -44.28
N GLU A 457 5.64 8.66 -43.13
CA GLU A 457 5.83 7.21 -42.98
C GLU A 457 4.46 6.50 -42.98
N CYS A 458 4.41 5.20 -43.31
CA CYS A 458 3.15 4.50 -43.57
C CYS A 458 2.14 4.52 -42.40
N GLU A 459 2.60 4.45 -41.14
CA GLU A 459 1.76 4.60 -39.95
C GLU A 459 1.31 6.06 -39.69
N CYS A 460 2.16 7.04 -40.01
CA CYS A 460 1.83 8.47 -39.89
C CYS A 460 0.64 8.87 -40.79
N ASN A 461 0.47 8.21 -41.95
CA ASN A 461 -0.67 8.49 -42.85
C ASN A 461 -2.02 8.14 -42.21
N ARG A 462 -2.10 7.03 -41.46
CA ARG A 462 -3.34 6.64 -40.78
C ARG A 462 -3.67 7.56 -39.61
N ILE A 463 -2.68 7.86 -38.78
CA ILE A 463 -2.85 8.76 -37.62
C ILE A 463 -3.28 10.15 -38.08
N ALA A 464 -2.65 10.69 -39.11
CA ALA A 464 -3.03 11.98 -39.69
C ALA A 464 -4.48 11.99 -40.22
N CYS A 465 -4.92 10.92 -40.89
CA CYS A 465 -6.30 10.79 -41.34
C CYS A 465 -7.30 10.72 -40.17
N GLU A 466 -7.01 9.95 -39.12
CA GLU A 466 -7.87 9.85 -37.95
C GLU A 466 -7.98 11.21 -37.21
N LEU A 467 -6.86 11.95 -37.10
CA LEU A 467 -6.83 13.29 -36.50
C LEU A 467 -7.60 14.34 -37.33
N TRP A 468 -7.51 14.29 -38.66
CA TRP A 468 -8.35 15.12 -39.53
C TRP A 468 -9.83 14.80 -39.38
N GLY A 469 -10.19 13.51 -39.30
CA GLY A 469 -11.54 13.06 -39.01
C GLY A 469 -12.07 13.61 -37.67
N ARG A 470 -11.24 13.62 -36.63
CA ARG A 470 -11.60 14.23 -35.34
C ARG A 470 -11.74 15.74 -35.43
N THR A 471 -10.87 16.41 -36.19
CA THR A 471 -10.92 17.87 -36.39
C THR A 471 -12.26 18.29 -37.00
N GLU A 472 -12.74 17.57 -38.01
CA GLU A 472 -14.05 17.83 -38.64
C GLU A 472 -15.23 17.48 -37.73
N GLN A 473 -15.15 16.40 -36.93
CA GLN A 473 -16.16 16.06 -35.93
C GLN A 473 -16.33 17.16 -34.87
N ILE A 474 -15.22 17.72 -34.39
CA ILE A 474 -15.20 18.84 -33.44
C ILE A 474 -15.89 20.06 -34.09
N SER A 475 -15.50 20.45 -35.31
CA SER A 475 -16.12 21.58 -36.02
C SER A 475 -17.62 21.41 -36.18
N LYS A 476 -18.07 20.20 -36.57
CA LYS A 476 -19.50 19.90 -36.70
C LYS A 476 -20.24 20.10 -35.38
N LYS A 477 -19.73 19.53 -34.29
CA LYS A 477 -20.34 19.64 -32.95
C LYS A 477 -20.38 21.09 -32.45
N LEU A 478 -19.31 21.85 -32.68
CA LEU A 478 -19.23 23.28 -32.33
C LEU A 478 -20.28 24.13 -33.05
N ASN A 479 -20.45 23.89 -34.35
CA ASN A 479 -21.42 24.59 -35.18
C ASN A 479 -22.86 24.20 -34.80
N GLU A 480 -23.13 22.93 -34.47
CA GLU A 480 -24.43 22.48 -33.97
C GLU A 480 -24.82 23.15 -32.64
N LEU A 481 -23.84 23.40 -31.77
CA LEU A 481 -24.06 23.97 -30.44
C LEU A 481 -23.99 25.51 -30.39
N ASN A 482 -23.76 26.19 -31.52
CA ASN A 482 -23.60 27.66 -31.63
C ASN A 482 -22.64 28.26 -30.58
N LYS A 483 -21.52 27.58 -30.32
CA LYS A 483 -20.57 28.01 -29.28
C LYS A 483 -19.66 29.15 -29.76
N PRO A 484 -19.30 30.13 -28.89
CA PRO A 484 -18.50 31.30 -29.28
C PRO A 484 -17.10 30.94 -29.82
N TYR A 485 -16.52 29.83 -29.36
CA TYR A 485 -15.22 29.33 -29.81
C TYR A 485 -15.27 28.53 -31.12
N ALA A 486 -16.44 28.35 -31.74
CA ALA A 486 -16.55 27.77 -33.08
C ALA A 486 -15.76 28.59 -34.12
N VAL A 487 -15.74 29.92 -33.98
CA VAL A 487 -14.97 30.82 -34.86
C VAL A 487 -13.48 30.53 -34.75
N PHE A 488 -12.94 30.50 -33.53
CA PHE A 488 -11.54 30.18 -33.27
C PHE A 488 -11.12 28.82 -33.88
N TRP A 489 -11.94 27.79 -33.66
CA TRP A 489 -11.64 26.46 -34.17
C TRP A 489 -11.70 26.40 -35.69
N ASN A 490 -12.70 27.02 -36.31
CA ASN A 490 -12.82 27.07 -37.77
C ASN A 490 -11.64 27.82 -38.40
N GLU A 491 -11.19 28.94 -37.81
CA GLU A 491 -9.99 29.65 -38.24
C GLU A 491 -8.74 28.77 -38.16
N CYS A 492 -8.58 28.05 -37.04
CA CYS A 492 -7.48 27.10 -36.86
C CYS A 492 -7.49 25.99 -37.93
N CYS A 493 -8.66 25.36 -38.16
CA CYS A 493 -8.82 24.32 -39.18
C CYS A 493 -8.46 24.82 -40.57
N ASN A 494 -8.96 26.01 -40.96
CA ASN A 494 -8.66 26.64 -42.24
C ASN A 494 -7.16 26.91 -42.40
N ASN A 495 -6.49 27.33 -41.33
CA ASN A 495 -5.04 27.57 -41.35
C ASN A 495 -4.26 26.26 -41.47
N LEU A 496 -4.65 25.20 -40.76
CA LEU A 496 -4.03 23.88 -40.87
C LEU A 496 -4.18 23.30 -42.28
N GLN A 497 -5.36 23.43 -42.89
CA GLN A 497 -5.62 22.97 -44.26
C GLN A 497 -4.73 23.69 -45.27
N LYS A 498 -4.61 25.02 -45.14
CA LYS A 498 -3.72 25.83 -46.01
C LYS A 498 -2.24 25.46 -45.82
N LYS A 499 -1.84 25.14 -44.59
CA LYS A 499 -0.45 24.82 -44.24
C LYS A 499 -0.04 23.41 -44.68
N PHE A 500 -0.97 22.45 -44.63
CA PHE A 500 -0.71 21.03 -44.92
C PHE A 500 -1.68 20.45 -45.97
N PRO A 501 -1.80 21.05 -47.17
CA PRO A 501 -2.84 20.68 -48.15
C PRO A 501 -2.75 19.21 -48.58
N ASN A 502 -1.53 18.71 -48.80
CA ASN A 502 -1.30 17.32 -49.22
C ASN A 502 -1.71 16.29 -48.17
N THR A 503 -1.79 16.64 -46.88
CA THR A 503 -2.27 15.72 -45.84
C THR A 503 -3.79 15.71 -45.77
N TYR A 504 -4.40 16.87 -46.01
CA TYR A 504 -5.84 17.03 -46.04
C TYR A 504 -6.45 16.38 -47.28
N ASP A 505 -5.83 16.53 -48.45
CA ASP A 505 -6.27 15.90 -49.70
C ASP A 505 -6.24 14.37 -49.60
N ASP A 506 -5.22 13.80 -48.95
CA ASP A 506 -5.13 12.36 -48.71
C ASP A 506 -6.22 11.87 -47.76
N TYR A 507 -6.52 12.64 -46.71
CA TYR A 507 -7.66 12.38 -45.83
C TYR A 507 -8.99 12.43 -46.60
N GLN A 508 -9.20 13.43 -47.46
CA GLN A 508 -10.42 13.54 -48.28
C GLN A 508 -10.57 12.34 -49.24
N LYS A 509 -9.49 11.90 -49.89
CA LYS A 509 -9.50 10.68 -50.71
C LYS A 509 -9.86 9.45 -49.88
N TYR A 510 -9.26 9.31 -48.69
CA TYR A 510 -9.53 8.21 -47.78
C TYR A 510 -11.01 8.16 -47.34
N ILE A 511 -11.56 9.29 -46.88
CA ILE A 511 -12.97 9.38 -46.46
C ILE A 511 -13.93 9.14 -47.62
N ASN A 512 -13.64 9.63 -48.81
CA ASN A 512 -14.46 9.37 -50.00
C ASN A 512 -14.48 7.88 -50.35
N ALA A 513 -13.31 7.21 -50.33
CA ALA A 513 -13.22 5.77 -50.55
C ALA A 513 -14.02 4.99 -49.50
N VAL A 514 -13.87 5.31 -48.20
CA VAL A 514 -14.63 4.67 -47.11
C VAL A 514 -16.13 4.89 -47.28
N ASN A 515 -16.58 6.10 -47.61
CA ASN A 515 -17.99 6.39 -47.82
C ASN A 515 -18.57 5.61 -49.01
N ASP A 516 -17.80 5.45 -50.08
CA ASP A 516 -18.21 4.69 -51.26
C ASP A 516 -18.26 3.18 -50.96
N GLU A 517 -17.31 2.65 -50.19
CA GLU A 517 -17.37 1.27 -49.67
C GLU A 517 -18.59 1.06 -48.76
N ILE A 518 -18.89 2.00 -47.86
CA ILE A 518 -20.09 1.94 -47.00
C ILE A 518 -21.37 1.96 -47.84
N LYS A 519 -21.43 2.80 -48.90
CA LYS A 519 -22.57 2.80 -49.83
C LYS A 519 -22.70 1.46 -50.55
N GLN A 520 -21.60 0.89 -51.03
CA GLN A 520 -21.58 -0.42 -51.69
C GLN A 520 -22.01 -1.53 -50.72
N PHE A 521 -21.50 -1.52 -49.49
CA PHE A 521 -21.89 -2.46 -48.44
C PHE A 521 -23.38 -2.34 -48.10
N LYS A 522 -23.89 -1.12 -47.85
CA LYS A 522 -25.33 -0.89 -47.60
C LYS A 522 -26.19 -1.37 -48.76
N LYS A 523 -25.74 -1.16 -50.01
CA LYS A 523 -26.40 -1.64 -51.21
C LYS A 523 -26.42 -3.19 -51.25
N MET A 524 -25.30 -3.84 -51.00
CA MET A 524 -25.20 -5.31 -50.94
C MET A 524 -26.09 -5.91 -49.84
N VAL A 525 -26.09 -5.35 -48.64
CA VAL A 525 -26.96 -5.78 -47.53
C VAL A 525 -28.44 -5.58 -47.88
N SER A 526 -28.80 -4.46 -48.51
CA SER A 526 -30.18 -4.25 -48.98
C SER A 526 -30.58 -5.18 -50.13
N GLU A 527 -29.62 -5.68 -50.92
CA GLU A 527 -29.87 -6.62 -52.01
C GLU A 527 -29.88 -8.09 -51.52
N GLU A 528 -29.25 -8.42 -50.39
CA GLU A 528 -29.29 -9.76 -49.77
C GLU A 528 -30.46 -9.94 -48.80
N VAL A 529 -30.85 -8.92 -48.03
CA VAL A 529 -32.00 -8.98 -47.09
C VAL A 529 -33.36 -9.01 -47.82
N PHE A 530 -33.39 -8.63 -49.10
CA PHE A 530 -34.59 -8.64 -49.95
C PHE A 530 -34.53 -9.65 -51.11
N LYS A 531 -33.63 -10.64 -51.06
CA LYS A 531 -33.77 -11.83 -51.91
C LYS A 531 -34.83 -12.76 -51.29
N PRO A 532 -35.85 -13.20 -52.06
CA PRO A 532 -36.81 -14.22 -51.60
C PRO A 532 -36.15 -15.56 -51.31
#